data_AF-A0A846H003-F1
#
_entry.id   AF-A0A846H003-F1
#
_cell.length_a   1.000
_cell.length_b   1.000
_cell.length_c   1.000
_cell.angle_alpha   90.00
_cell.angle_beta   90.00
_cell.angle_gamma   90.00
#
_symmetry.space_group_name_H-M   'P 1'
#
loop_
_entity.id
_entity.type
_entity.pdbx_description
1 polymer ?
#
loop_
_entity_poly.entity_id
_entity_poly.type
_entity_poly.pdbx_seq_one_letter_code
_entity_poly.pdbx_strand_id
1 'polypeptide(L)'
;YLTPTEAQKRYGYNPKTLARWADAGKIQCIRSPGGHRRYLASSIDRLIVCVDTRPVVLYARVSTKSQSEDLNSQIEYLGRNYPNCRCYSEYGSGLNFKRRKFIGLMEKVANSEIKTIVVAHKDRLCRFGFDFVEWFCHLHNCQIVVLNNTDKTPQQELMDDFMSIMHCFSSKLYFLRRYEKEIKSSVTKLDNTDKKL
;
A
#
# COMPACT_ATOMS: atom_id res chain seq x y z
N TYR A 1 14.54 -33.54 -1.13
CA TYR A 1 13.38 -34.09 -0.40
C TYR A 1 13.74 -34.25 1.06
N LEU A 2 12.85 -33.86 1.98
CA LEU A 2 13.09 -33.79 3.42
C LEU A 2 12.53 -35.03 4.14
N THR A 3 13.21 -35.47 5.21
CA THR A 3 12.62 -36.43 6.16
C THR A 3 11.43 -35.81 6.92
N PRO A 4 10.53 -36.62 7.52
CA PRO A 4 9.50 -36.08 8.41
C PRO A 4 10.07 -35.25 9.55
N THR A 5 11.21 -35.67 10.11
CA THR A 5 11.90 -34.97 11.21
C THR A 5 12.55 -33.67 10.75
N GLU A 6 13.17 -33.64 9.57
CA GLU A 6 13.71 -32.41 8.97
C GLU A 6 12.60 -31.42 8.62
N ALA A 7 11.50 -31.91 8.04
CA ALA A 7 10.34 -31.07 7.72
C ALA A 7 9.69 -30.50 9.00
N GLN A 8 9.62 -31.28 10.08
CA GLN A 8 9.16 -30.79 11.38
C GLN A 8 10.10 -29.71 11.93
N LYS A 9 11.43 -29.92 11.90
CA LYS A 9 12.41 -28.91 12.37
C LYS A 9 12.36 -27.64 11.54
N ARG A 10 12.16 -27.75 10.23
CA ARG A 10 12.18 -26.61 9.30
C ARG A 10 10.88 -25.82 9.27
N TYR A 11 9.72 -26.48 9.40
CA TYR A 11 8.41 -25.87 9.20
C TYR A 11 7.50 -25.92 10.43
N GLY A 12 7.92 -26.58 11.52
CA GLY A 12 7.16 -26.66 12.77
C GLY A 12 5.93 -27.57 12.74
N TYR A 13 5.63 -28.22 11.61
CA TYR A 13 4.46 -29.10 11.49
C TYR A 13 4.75 -30.53 12.00
N ASN A 14 3.79 -31.10 12.74
CA ASN A 14 3.87 -32.47 13.21
C ASN A 14 3.96 -33.46 12.02
N PRO A 15 4.82 -34.50 12.07
CA PRO A 15 4.90 -35.55 11.06
C PRO A 15 3.55 -36.17 10.65
N LYS A 16 2.59 -36.29 11.58
CA LYS A 16 1.24 -36.78 11.28
C LYS A 16 0.44 -35.81 10.39
N THR A 17 0.60 -34.50 10.59
CA THR A 17 -0.04 -33.46 9.76
C THR A 17 0.54 -33.48 8.34
N LEU A 18 1.86 -33.62 8.21
CA LEU A 18 2.54 -33.76 6.92
C LEU A 18 2.09 -35.05 6.20
N ALA A 19 1.96 -36.16 6.92
CA ALA A 19 1.44 -37.40 6.35
C ALA A 19 0.02 -37.23 5.81
N ARG A 20 -0.89 -36.62 6.60
CA ARG A 20 -2.27 -36.32 6.19
C ARG A 20 -2.35 -35.41 4.96
N TRP A 21 -1.47 -34.40 4.86
CA TRP A 21 -1.42 -33.52 3.69
C TRP A 21 -0.90 -34.25 2.45
N ALA A 22 0.05 -35.17 2.60
CA ALA A 22 0.52 -35.99 1.49
C ALA A 22 -0.56 -36.98 1.03
N ASP A 23 -1.29 -37.61 1.96
CA ASP A 23 -2.39 -38.52 1.63
C ASP A 23 -3.56 -37.79 0.95
N ALA A 24 -3.80 -36.52 1.32
CA ALA A 24 -4.77 -35.65 0.68
C ALA A 24 -4.27 -35.03 -0.65
N GLY A 25 -3.07 -35.38 -1.12
CA GLY A 25 -2.48 -34.85 -2.36
C GLY A 25 -2.07 -33.38 -2.31
N LYS A 26 -2.11 -32.75 -1.12
CA LYS A 26 -1.79 -31.33 -0.94
C LYS A 26 -0.29 -31.04 -1.00
N ILE A 27 0.54 -32.01 -0.62
CA ILE A 27 2.00 -31.92 -0.72
C ILE A 27 2.58 -33.12 -1.46
N GLN A 28 3.55 -32.87 -2.35
CA GLN A 28 4.26 -33.93 -3.05
C GLN A 28 5.20 -34.68 -2.11
N CYS A 29 5.09 -36.01 -2.13
CA CYS A 29 5.99 -36.90 -1.39
C CYS A 29 6.44 -38.08 -2.27
N ILE A 30 7.61 -38.60 -1.97
CA ILE A 30 8.13 -39.86 -2.52
C ILE A 30 8.34 -40.85 -1.37
N ARG A 31 8.35 -42.15 -1.68
CA ARG A 31 8.76 -43.18 -0.73
C ARG A 31 10.18 -43.61 -1.04
N SER A 32 11.03 -43.71 -0.02
CA SER A 32 12.35 -44.30 -0.17
C SER A 32 12.24 -45.82 -0.40
N PRO A 33 13.31 -46.50 -0.86
CA PRO A 33 13.32 -47.96 -0.98
C PRO A 33 12.95 -48.71 0.31
N GLY A 34 13.23 -48.12 1.48
CA GLY A 34 12.82 -48.64 2.79
C GLY A 34 11.39 -48.25 3.23
N GLY A 35 10.55 -47.73 2.33
CA GLY A 35 9.15 -47.40 2.62
C GLY A 35 8.90 -46.08 3.37
N HIS A 36 9.95 -45.33 3.72
CA HIS A 36 9.81 -44.07 4.45
C HIS A 36 9.40 -42.92 3.52
N ARG A 37 8.46 -42.07 3.97
CA ARG A 37 8.03 -40.88 3.22
C ARG A 37 9.12 -39.80 3.25
N ARG A 38 9.33 -39.15 2.10
CA ARG A 38 10.19 -37.98 1.92
C ARG A 38 9.40 -36.89 1.21
N TYR A 39 9.39 -35.68 1.77
CA TYR A 39 8.55 -34.59 1.29
C TYR A 39 9.32 -33.62 0.41
N LEU A 40 8.71 -33.10 -0.64
CA LEU A 40 9.34 -32.05 -1.46
C LEU A 40 9.21 -30.70 -0.75
N ALA A 41 10.35 -30.07 -0.41
CA ALA A 41 10.39 -28.79 0.29
C ALA A 41 9.55 -27.71 -0.42
N SER A 42 9.73 -27.55 -1.72
CA SER A 42 8.98 -26.58 -2.53
C SER A 42 7.48 -26.81 -2.56
N SER A 43 7.02 -28.05 -2.36
CA SER A 43 5.59 -28.35 -2.26
C SER A 43 5.02 -27.96 -0.89
N ILE A 44 5.81 -28.08 0.18
CA ILE A 44 5.45 -27.59 1.51
C ILE A 44 5.49 -26.05 1.50
N ASP A 45 6.50 -25.45 0.88
CA ASP A 45 6.62 -23.99 0.74
C ASP A 45 5.40 -23.41 0.00
N ARG A 46 4.96 -24.04 -1.11
CA ARG A 46 3.73 -23.65 -1.81
C ARG A 46 2.49 -23.74 -0.91
N LEU A 47 2.41 -24.76 -0.06
CA LEU A 47 1.30 -24.92 0.86
C LEU A 47 1.32 -23.83 1.95
N ILE A 48 2.50 -23.45 2.44
CA ILE A 48 2.68 -22.36 3.42
C ILE A 48 2.29 -21.03 2.80
N VAL A 49 2.72 -20.76 1.55
CA VAL A 49 2.30 -19.57 0.80
C VAL A 49 0.77 -19.53 0.61
N CYS A 50 0.11 -20.69 0.48
CA CYS A 50 -1.36 -20.75 0.40
C CYS A 50 -2.07 -20.45 1.73
N VAL A 51 -1.44 -20.68 2.88
CA VAL A 51 -1.97 -20.28 4.20
C VAL A 51 -1.38 -18.94 4.61
N ASP A 52 -1.46 -17.97 3.71
CA ASP A 52 -1.18 -16.59 4.05
C ASP A 52 -2.30 -16.07 4.96
N THR A 53 -2.05 -16.10 6.27
CA THR A 53 -2.98 -15.62 7.31
C THR A 53 -3.06 -14.10 7.38
N ARG A 54 -2.26 -13.40 6.58
CA ARG A 54 -2.23 -11.94 6.57
C ARG A 54 -3.58 -11.38 6.13
N PRO A 55 -4.15 -10.42 6.88
CA PRO A 55 -5.45 -9.85 6.59
C PRO A 55 -5.49 -9.17 5.23
N VAL A 56 -6.65 -9.28 4.60
CA VAL A 56 -7.08 -8.38 3.53
C VAL A 56 -7.66 -7.12 4.15
N VAL A 57 -7.24 -5.98 3.64
CA VAL A 57 -7.56 -4.67 4.19
C VAL A 57 -8.29 -3.84 3.16
N LEU A 58 -9.36 -3.18 3.58
CA LEU A 58 -10.13 -2.24 2.77
C LEU A 58 -9.68 -0.81 3.08
N TYR A 59 -9.42 -0.01 2.06
CA TYR A 59 -9.06 1.41 2.22
C TYR A 59 -10.05 2.32 1.49
N ALA A 60 -10.63 3.26 2.24
CA ALA A 60 -11.62 4.21 1.76
C ALA A 60 -11.20 5.64 2.12
N ARG A 61 -11.44 6.59 1.21
CA ARG A 61 -11.02 7.98 1.39
C ARG A 61 -11.98 8.94 0.70
N VAL A 62 -12.27 10.05 1.37
CA VAL A 62 -12.89 11.25 0.79
C VAL A 62 -12.06 12.48 1.09
N SER A 63 -12.19 13.54 0.29
CA SER A 63 -11.36 14.74 0.43
C SER A 63 -11.76 15.59 1.64
N THR A 64 -13.07 15.71 1.88
CA THR A 64 -13.62 16.54 2.97
C THR A 64 -14.62 15.77 3.82
N LYS A 65 -14.91 16.28 5.02
CA LYS A 65 -15.95 15.70 5.90
C LYS A 65 -17.37 15.88 5.35
N SER A 66 -17.60 16.84 4.47
CA SER A 66 -18.90 17.05 3.83
C SER A 66 -19.30 15.88 2.92
N GLN A 67 -18.33 15.05 2.52
CA GLN A 67 -18.52 13.84 1.72
C GLN A 67 -18.60 12.57 2.60
N SER A 68 -19.07 12.69 3.85
CA SER A 68 -19.16 11.55 4.78
C SER A 68 -20.11 10.46 4.28
N GLU A 69 -21.16 10.85 3.56
CA GLU A 69 -22.13 9.92 2.97
C GLU A 69 -21.52 9.11 1.82
N ASP A 70 -20.70 9.74 0.97
CA ASP A 70 -19.92 9.05 -0.07
C ASP A 70 -18.92 8.06 0.53
N LEU A 71 -18.29 8.43 1.65
CA LEU A 71 -17.36 7.55 2.36
C LEU A 71 -18.08 6.29 2.88
N ASN A 72 -19.27 6.46 3.45
CA ASN A 72 -20.07 5.33 3.93
C ASN A 72 -20.52 4.42 2.78
N SER A 73 -20.99 5.02 1.68
CA SER A 73 -21.37 4.28 0.46
C SER A 73 -20.18 3.48 -0.10
N GLN A 74 -18.98 4.08 -0.08
CA GLN A 74 -17.74 3.41 -0.51
C GLN A 74 -17.35 2.25 0.42
N ILE A 75 -17.46 2.44 1.75
CA ILE A 75 -17.18 1.37 2.72
C ILE A 75 -18.17 0.21 2.53
N GLU A 76 -19.44 0.50 2.32
CA GLU A 76 -20.47 -0.51 2.08
C GLU A 76 -20.20 -1.28 0.78
N TYR A 77 -19.86 -0.56 -0.31
CA TYR A 77 -19.49 -1.18 -1.58
C TYR A 77 -18.27 -2.11 -1.44
N LEU A 78 -17.24 -1.68 -0.70
CA LEU A 78 -16.07 -2.50 -0.42
C LEU A 78 -16.43 -3.72 0.45
N GLY A 79 -17.27 -3.52 1.46
CA GLY A 79 -17.71 -4.57 2.37
C GLY A 79 -18.59 -5.65 1.70
N ARG A 80 -19.40 -5.28 0.70
CA ARG A 80 -20.19 -6.23 -0.11
C ARG A 80 -19.29 -7.17 -0.92
N ASN A 81 -18.18 -6.65 -1.46
CA ASN A 81 -17.23 -7.45 -2.25
C ASN A 81 -16.26 -8.26 -1.38
N TYR A 82 -15.87 -7.73 -0.22
CA TYR A 82 -14.96 -8.37 0.73
C TYR A 82 -15.53 -8.34 2.16
N PRO A 83 -16.42 -9.30 2.50
CA PRO A 83 -17.01 -9.36 3.83
C PRO A 83 -15.95 -9.67 4.91
N ASN A 84 -16.16 -9.17 6.13
CA ASN A 84 -15.31 -9.37 7.32
C ASN A 84 -13.86 -8.85 7.23
N CYS A 85 -13.56 -7.92 6.31
CA CYS A 85 -12.25 -7.30 6.20
C CYS A 85 -12.13 -6.01 7.03
N ARG A 86 -10.91 -5.68 7.48
CA ARG A 86 -10.68 -4.46 8.25
C ARG A 86 -10.73 -3.23 7.34
N CYS A 87 -11.63 -2.30 7.63
CA CYS A 87 -11.78 -1.06 6.87
C CYS A 87 -11.01 0.11 7.51
N TYR A 88 -10.19 0.79 6.71
CA TYR A 88 -9.54 2.04 7.05
C TYR A 88 -10.16 3.17 6.25
N SER A 89 -10.83 4.09 6.94
CA SER A 89 -11.50 5.25 6.34
C SER A 89 -10.81 6.55 6.74
N GLU A 90 -10.45 7.42 5.79
CA GLU A 90 -9.73 8.66 6.08
C GLU A 90 -10.29 9.86 5.33
N TYR A 91 -10.19 11.03 5.96
CA TYR A 91 -10.50 12.32 5.35
C TYR A 91 -9.21 13.02 4.93
N GLY A 92 -9.15 13.51 3.69
CA GLY A 92 -8.06 14.32 3.19
C GLY A 92 -7.81 14.12 1.70
N SER A 93 -7.11 15.10 1.09
CA SER A 93 -6.74 15.05 -0.33
C SER A 93 -5.86 13.84 -0.64
N GLY A 94 -6.04 13.26 -1.84
CA GLY A 94 -5.22 12.18 -2.36
C GLY A 94 -3.78 12.59 -2.72
N LEU A 95 -3.47 13.90 -2.67
CA LEU A 95 -2.11 14.44 -2.80
C LEU A 95 -1.32 14.41 -1.48
N ASN A 96 -2.01 14.27 -0.35
CA ASN A 96 -1.37 14.31 0.96
C ASN A 96 -0.82 12.93 1.34
N PHE A 97 0.46 12.66 1.11
CA PHE A 97 1.10 11.43 1.56
C PHE A 97 1.38 11.36 3.07
N LYS A 98 1.18 12.46 3.82
CA LYS A 98 1.36 12.54 5.27
C LYS A 98 0.11 12.16 6.08
N ARG A 99 -0.89 11.60 5.42
CA ARG A 99 -2.13 11.09 6.02
C ARG A 99 -1.82 10.02 7.06
N ARG A 100 -2.42 10.12 8.25
CA ARG A 100 -2.09 9.25 9.40
C ARG A 100 -2.46 7.80 9.16
N LYS A 101 -3.66 7.53 8.60
CA LYS A 101 -4.08 6.14 8.34
C LYS A 101 -3.37 5.57 7.12
N PHE A 102 -3.10 6.39 6.10
CA PHE A 102 -2.25 6.01 4.97
C PHE A 102 -0.84 5.60 5.40
N ILE A 103 -0.14 6.42 6.21
CA ILE A 103 1.19 6.08 6.72
C ILE A 103 1.13 4.80 7.55
N GLY A 104 0.19 4.70 8.49
CA GLY A 104 0.06 3.49 9.30
C GLY A 104 -0.27 2.23 8.47
N LEU A 105 -0.99 2.38 7.35
CA LEU A 105 -1.19 1.29 6.39
C LEU A 105 0.12 0.90 5.70
N MET A 106 0.91 1.87 5.27
CA MET A 106 2.21 1.62 4.61
C MET A 106 3.25 1.02 5.57
N GLU A 107 3.26 1.42 6.84
CA GLU A 107 4.10 0.79 7.88
C GLU A 107 3.73 -0.70 8.06
N LYS A 108 2.44 -1.03 8.06
CA LYS A 108 1.97 -2.42 8.11
C LYS A 108 2.36 -3.21 6.87
N VAL A 109 2.35 -2.58 5.70
CA VAL A 109 2.86 -3.18 4.47
C VAL A 109 4.36 -3.43 4.59
N ALA A 110 5.14 -2.48 5.12
CA ALA A 110 6.58 -2.63 5.33
C ALA A 110 6.90 -3.81 6.26
N ASN A 111 6.11 -3.99 7.33
CA ASN A 111 6.20 -5.12 8.24
C ASN A 111 5.69 -6.45 7.64
N SER A 112 5.26 -6.45 6.39
CA SER A 112 4.66 -7.60 5.71
C SER A 112 3.45 -8.18 6.46
N GLU A 113 2.67 -7.34 7.15
CA GLU A 113 1.48 -7.77 7.91
C GLU A 113 0.23 -7.88 7.03
N ILE A 114 0.23 -7.28 5.83
CA ILE A 114 -0.94 -7.16 4.96
C ILE A 114 -0.70 -7.93 3.67
N LYS A 115 -1.68 -8.75 3.27
CA LYS A 115 -1.63 -9.49 2.01
C LYS A 115 -2.13 -8.66 0.83
N THR A 116 -3.25 -7.99 1.04
CA THR A 116 -3.97 -7.32 -0.04
C THR A 116 -4.64 -6.07 0.49
N ILE A 117 -4.46 -4.97 -0.25
CA ILE A 117 -5.19 -3.72 -0.04
C ILE A 117 -6.22 -3.60 -1.13
N VAL A 118 -7.49 -3.48 -0.75
CA VAL A 118 -8.61 -3.30 -1.68
C VAL A 118 -9.07 -1.85 -1.62
N VAL A 119 -9.21 -1.24 -2.79
CA VAL A 119 -9.72 0.12 -2.94
C VAL A 119 -10.79 0.19 -4.02
N ALA A 120 -11.69 1.15 -3.88
CA ALA A 120 -12.69 1.42 -4.91
C ALA A 120 -12.04 1.99 -6.19
N HIS A 121 -11.07 2.92 -6.03
CA HIS A 121 -10.32 3.52 -7.14
C HIS A 121 -8.86 3.78 -6.76
N LYS A 122 -7.99 3.88 -7.77
CA LYS A 122 -6.58 4.25 -7.63
C LYS A 122 -6.39 5.58 -6.89
N ASP A 123 -7.21 6.58 -7.24
CA ASP A 123 -7.21 7.92 -6.63
C ASP A 123 -7.56 7.95 -5.14
N ARG A 124 -8.14 6.87 -4.60
CA ARG A 124 -8.44 6.78 -3.17
C ARG A 124 -7.17 6.55 -2.38
N LEU A 125 -6.23 5.75 -2.89
CA LEU A 125 -4.89 5.60 -2.33
C LEU A 125 -4.08 6.88 -2.50
N CYS A 126 -3.86 7.31 -3.73
CA CYS A 126 -3.07 8.49 -4.06
C CYS A 126 -3.44 9.01 -5.46
N ARG A 127 -3.34 10.33 -5.64
CA ARG A 127 -3.62 11.01 -6.92
C ARG A 127 -2.45 10.92 -7.90
N PHE A 128 -1.23 10.91 -7.36
CA PHE A 128 0.00 10.67 -8.11
C PHE A 128 0.81 9.58 -7.44
N GLY A 129 1.78 9.00 -8.16
CA GLY A 129 2.68 8.01 -7.57
C GLY A 129 2.00 6.69 -7.22
N PHE A 130 0.86 6.36 -7.84
CA PHE A 130 0.22 5.06 -7.68
C PHE A 130 1.19 3.94 -8.06
N ASP A 131 1.92 4.09 -9.17
CA ASP A 131 2.89 3.11 -9.63
C ASP A 131 4.02 2.88 -8.62
N PHE A 132 4.43 3.95 -7.91
CA PHE A 132 5.42 3.84 -6.82
C PHE A 132 4.86 3.07 -5.63
N VAL A 133 3.61 3.37 -5.23
CA VAL A 133 2.94 2.66 -4.13
C VAL A 133 2.70 1.20 -4.50
N GLU A 134 2.31 0.92 -5.75
CA GLU A 134 2.13 -0.42 -6.27
C GLU A 134 3.43 -1.21 -6.26
N TRP A 135 4.53 -0.62 -6.74
CA TRP A 135 5.86 -1.20 -6.67
C TRP A 135 6.29 -1.50 -5.22
N PHE A 136 6.07 -0.55 -4.31
CA PHE A 136 6.37 -0.72 -2.88
C PHE A 136 5.57 -1.86 -2.26
N CYS A 137 4.26 -1.95 -2.55
CA CYS A 137 3.45 -3.06 -2.08
C CYS A 137 3.94 -4.41 -2.63
N HIS A 138 4.29 -4.48 -3.91
CA HIS A 138 4.84 -5.71 -4.51
C HIS A 138 6.14 -6.16 -3.85
N LEU A 139 7.01 -5.22 -3.50
CA LEU A 139 8.27 -5.49 -2.78
C LEU A 139 8.03 -6.22 -1.45
N HIS A 140 6.92 -5.93 -0.77
CA HIS A 140 6.53 -6.52 0.51
C HIS A 140 5.47 -7.64 0.38
N ASN A 141 5.35 -8.25 -0.80
CA ASN A 141 4.37 -9.31 -1.08
C ASN A 141 2.93 -8.90 -0.77
N CYS A 142 2.60 -7.62 -0.95
CA CYS A 142 1.28 -7.05 -0.82
C CYS A 142 0.73 -6.69 -2.21
N GLN A 143 -0.51 -7.05 -2.49
CA GLN A 143 -1.17 -6.72 -3.76
C GLN A 143 -2.22 -5.63 -3.57
N ILE A 144 -2.37 -4.75 -4.55
CA ILE A 144 -3.42 -3.73 -4.56
C ILE A 144 -4.51 -4.17 -5.53
N VAL A 145 -5.74 -4.29 -5.05
CA VAL A 145 -6.92 -4.62 -5.85
C VAL A 145 -7.78 -3.38 -5.98
N VAL A 146 -8.11 -3.03 -7.23
CA VAL A 146 -8.96 -1.88 -7.55
C VAL A 146 -10.27 -2.40 -8.13
N LEU A 147 -11.39 -2.10 -7.48
CA LEU A 147 -12.71 -2.59 -7.88
C LEU A 147 -13.41 -1.75 -8.95
N ASN A 148 -12.91 -0.53 -9.23
CA ASN A 148 -13.43 0.39 -10.25
C ASN A 148 -14.95 0.61 -10.18
N ASN A 149 -15.42 1.32 -9.14
CA ASN A 149 -16.84 1.67 -9.05
C ASN A 149 -17.15 3.02 -9.74
N THR A 150 -17.66 3.03 -10.96
CA THR A 150 -17.86 4.26 -11.75
C THR A 150 -19.05 5.13 -11.31
N ASP A 151 -19.08 5.58 -10.06
CA ASP A 151 -20.10 6.50 -9.55
C ASP A 151 -19.45 7.85 -9.13
N LYS A 152 -19.82 8.90 -9.89
CA LYS A 152 -19.60 10.38 -9.84
C LYS A 152 -19.13 11.01 -8.49
N THR A 153 -18.45 12.16 -8.38
CA THR A 153 -17.93 13.22 -9.28
C THR A 153 -16.42 13.42 -9.03
N PRO A 154 -15.54 12.72 -9.76
CA PRO A 154 -14.10 12.94 -9.70
C PRO A 154 -13.70 14.40 -9.96
N GLN A 155 -14.51 15.16 -10.70
CA GLN A 155 -14.22 16.49 -11.19
C GLN A 155 -13.99 17.51 -10.06
N GLN A 156 -14.81 17.50 -9.01
CA GLN A 156 -14.67 18.46 -7.92
C GLN A 156 -13.42 18.17 -7.09
N GLU A 157 -13.17 16.90 -6.76
CA GLU A 157 -11.92 16.51 -6.10
C GLU A 157 -10.68 16.80 -6.98
N LEU A 158 -10.77 16.54 -8.28
CA LEU A 158 -9.70 16.87 -9.24
C LEU A 158 -9.43 18.37 -9.28
N MET A 159 -10.48 19.21 -9.23
CA MET A 159 -10.34 20.66 -9.20
C MET A 159 -9.73 21.13 -7.87
N ASP A 160 -10.14 20.55 -6.74
CA ASP A 160 -9.55 20.84 -5.43
C ASP A 160 -8.06 20.43 -5.38
N ASP A 161 -7.73 19.29 -5.98
CA ASP A 161 -6.36 18.82 -6.10
C ASP A 161 -5.55 19.72 -7.04
N PHE A 162 -6.11 20.16 -8.17
CA PHE A 162 -5.50 21.13 -9.07
C PHE A 162 -5.25 22.48 -8.40
N MET A 163 -6.25 23.01 -7.69
CA MET A 163 -6.13 24.26 -6.94
C MET A 163 -5.07 24.14 -5.83
N SER A 164 -4.97 22.98 -5.19
CA SER A 164 -3.92 22.70 -4.19
C SER A 164 -2.52 22.71 -4.80
N ILE A 165 -2.36 22.12 -5.99
CA ILE A 165 -1.12 22.14 -6.76
C ILE A 165 -0.78 23.57 -7.18
N MET A 166 -1.73 24.29 -7.78
CA MET A 166 -1.58 25.68 -8.20
C MET A 166 -1.20 26.59 -7.04
N HIS A 167 -1.84 26.44 -5.88
CA HIS A 167 -1.51 27.19 -4.67
C HIS A 167 -0.09 26.89 -4.16
N CYS A 168 0.33 25.63 -4.20
CA CYS A 168 1.70 25.24 -3.85
C CYS A 168 2.73 25.88 -4.79
N PHE A 169 2.48 25.83 -6.10
CA PHE A 169 3.35 26.45 -7.11
C PHE A 169 3.34 27.98 -7.03
N SER A 170 2.18 28.62 -6.85
CA SER A 170 2.09 30.08 -6.72
C SER A 170 2.83 30.59 -5.49
N SER A 171 2.72 29.88 -4.36
CA SER A 171 3.47 30.15 -3.14
C SER A 171 4.98 30.04 -3.37
N LYS A 172 5.46 28.95 -4.00
CA LYS A 172 6.87 28.77 -4.33
C LYS A 172 7.40 29.83 -5.30
N LEU A 173 6.63 30.17 -6.34
CA LEU A 173 6.98 31.23 -7.28
C LEU A 173 7.03 32.60 -6.60
N TYR A 174 6.12 32.87 -5.67
CA TYR A 174 6.15 34.09 -4.86
C TYR A 174 7.43 34.15 -4.02
N PHE A 175 7.80 33.06 -3.34
CA PHE A 175 9.06 32.99 -2.59
C PHE A 175 10.28 33.20 -3.50
N LEU A 176 10.32 32.56 -4.66
CA LEU A 176 11.42 32.73 -5.62
C LEU A 176 11.54 34.18 -6.11
N ARG A 177 10.42 34.84 -6.43
CA ARG A 177 10.41 36.27 -6.80
C ARG A 177 10.87 37.18 -5.67
N ARG A 178 10.51 36.84 -4.43
CA ARG A 178 10.97 37.57 -3.25
C ARG A 178 12.48 37.40 -3.04
N TYR A 179 12.97 36.17 -3.11
CA TYR A 179 14.41 35.87 -3.03
C TYR A 179 15.19 36.58 -4.14
N GLU A 180 14.70 36.57 -5.37
CA GLU A 180 15.34 37.26 -6.50
C GLU A 180 15.41 38.77 -6.27
N LYS A 181 14.34 39.39 -5.71
CA LYS A 181 14.34 40.80 -5.31
C LYS A 181 15.31 41.08 -4.16
N GLU A 182 15.35 40.23 -3.13
CA GLU A 182 16.25 40.37 -1.99
C GLU A 182 17.72 40.28 -2.46
N ILE A 183 18.06 39.29 -3.30
CA ILE A 183 19.40 39.11 -3.91
C ILE A 183 19.78 40.31 -4.78
N LYS A 184 18.88 40.78 -5.66
CA LYS A 184 19.15 41.98 -6.47
C LYS A 184 19.37 43.21 -5.58
N SER A 185 18.57 43.39 -4.53
CA SER A 185 18.72 44.51 -3.61
C SER A 185 20.01 44.48 -2.78
N SER A 186 20.50 43.29 -2.40
CA SER A 186 21.77 43.15 -1.68
C SER A 186 22.98 43.36 -2.60
N VAL A 187 22.95 42.85 -3.84
CA VAL A 187 23.98 43.11 -4.86
C VAL A 187 24.06 44.59 -5.19
N THR A 188 22.92 45.27 -5.37
CA THR A 188 22.89 46.71 -5.67
C THR A 188 23.37 47.57 -4.49
N LYS A 189 23.22 47.08 -3.25
CA LYS A 189 23.76 47.75 -2.05
C LYS A 189 25.29 47.61 -1.96
N LEU A 190 25.83 46.43 -2.28
CA LEU A 190 27.26 46.15 -2.33
C LEU A 190 27.97 47.00 -3.39
N ASP A 191 27.42 47.08 -4.61
CA ASP A 191 27.98 47.90 -5.71
C ASP A 191 27.98 49.42 -5.39
N ASN A 192 27.06 49.89 -4.55
CA ASN A 192 26.97 51.29 -4.15
C ASN A 192 27.90 51.65 -2.98
N THR A 193 28.30 50.68 -2.15
CA THR A 193 29.32 50.86 -1.11
C THR A 193 30.73 50.91 -1.69
N ASP A 194 31.02 50.14 -2.74
CA ASP A 194 32.35 50.13 -3.39
C ASP A 194 32.62 51.38 -4.25
N LYS A 195 31.57 52.09 -4.70
CA LYS A 195 31.69 53.36 -5.44
C LYS A 195 31.83 54.61 -4.56
N LYS A 196 31.78 54.48 -3.24
CA LYS A 196 31.87 55.59 -2.26
C LYS A 196 33.21 55.64 -1.50
N LEU A 197 34.13 54.74 -1.81
CA LEU A 197 35.55 54.76 -1.39
C LEU A 197 36.39 55.30 -2.55
#